data_AF-A0A970D8T0-F1
#
_entry.id   AF-A0A970D8T0-F1
#
_cell.length_a   1.000
_cell.length_b   1.000
_cell.length_c   1.000
_cell.angle_alpha   90.00
_cell.angle_beta   90.00
_cell.angle_gamma   90.00
#
_symmetry.space_group_name_H-M   'P 1'
#
loop_
_entity.id
_entity.type
_entity.pdbx_description
1 polymer ?
#
loop_
_entity_poly.entity_id
_entity_poly.type
_entity_poly.pdbx_seq_one_letter_code
_entity_poly.pdbx_strand_id
1 'polypeptide(L)'
;MFCPECGFDLGEQDLNFCKNCGNPLKEEFSAPNRQTAGSSPPSPTPPLQQRDVLPPEPVLPQPHGKPQVSSKQQPQGDINYPSYYHQVSAEQHRQESNTRKRRRLLAILIPAVVLIIAAGIYLIFFSGLTGKKPTFNEQGNLFFKTRKKEYKERWLESKKPAGFKYNLFTDGTIEIATVPSQTYYPKSSINIPREIDGLLVTSIGDNAFISLLHLTEIKIPDSVTSIGELAFSGCYSLREITIPNSVTSIGNWAFAHCKSLTEITIPDSIMSIGQEVFYKCDLLTTAIVPYQLGYCGFEVFPEHTDIRDHSGQSRPLYAQEGDYTYALLNQPYTGLVDYQGNAKTVYIPEMIDGKKVVYLNNTFEFNDVITESIIPNSVTSIGDLTFNYCESLTEITIPDSVTSIGDEAFNYCESLTKITIPDSVTSVGVSAFYCCTSLTEIIIPDSVTNIGDEAFNNCFSLAKIHFTGTREQWQKLITDIYIDFDTNKVEFTFGK
;
A
#
# COMPACT_ATOMS: atom_id res chain seq x y z
N MET A 1 20.87 20.69 8.20
CA MET A 1 22.15 19.96 8.46
C MET A 1 21.78 18.75 9.33
N PHE A 2 22.24 17.53 9.06
CA PHE A 2 21.79 16.34 9.82
C PHE A 2 22.78 15.95 10.91
N CYS A 3 22.28 15.55 12.08
CA CYS A 3 23.10 15.01 13.16
C CYS A 3 23.72 13.67 12.72
N PRO A 4 25.06 13.52 12.70
CA PRO A 4 25.72 12.32 12.19
C PRO A 4 25.48 11.08 13.08
N GLU A 5 25.15 11.27 14.36
CA GLU A 5 24.95 10.18 15.33
C GLU A 5 23.50 9.65 15.37
N CYS A 6 22.50 10.49 15.10
CA CYS A 6 21.09 10.09 15.22
C CYS A 6 20.21 10.48 14.02
N GLY A 7 20.78 11.07 12.97
CA GLY A 7 20.07 11.42 11.73
C GLY A 7 19.04 12.55 11.87
N PHE A 8 18.93 13.19 13.03
CA PHE A 8 17.98 14.27 13.28
C PHE A 8 18.31 15.53 12.45
N ASP A 9 17.32 16.13 11.79
CA ASP A 9 17.51 17.36 11.02
C ASP A 9 17.64 18.56 11.98
N LEU A 10 18.81 19.21 11.95
CA LEU A 10 19.15 20.35 12.78
C LEU A 10 18.67 21.69 12.17
N GLY A 11 18.15 21.68 10.94
CA GLY A 11 17.76 22.89 10.20
C GLY A 11 18.96 23.75 9.80
N GLU A 12 18.75 25.07 9.60
CA GLU A 12 19.78 26.09 9.32
C GLU A 12 20.36 26.74 10.61
N GLN A 13 20.05 26.21 11.79
CA GLN A 13 20.52 26.77 13.06
C GLN A 13 21.86 26.16 13.47
N ASP A 14 22.81 27.03 13.84
CA ASP A 14 24.13 26.62 14.30
C ASP A 14 24.04 26.20 15.79
N LEU A 15 23.82 24.91 16.04
CA LEU A 15 23.65 24.33 17.38
C LEU A 15 24.96 23.67 17.85
N ASN A 16 25.37 23.92 19.09
CA ASN A 16 26.56 23.27 19.68
C ASN A 16 26.30 21.82 20.10
N PHE A 17 25.04 21.41 20.30
CA PHE A 17 24.63 20.06 20.71
C PHE A 17 23.34 19.63 19.99
N CYS A 18 23.21 18.34 19.69
CA CYS A 18 21.99 17.78 19.13
C CYS A 18 20.88 17.74 20.19
N LYS A 19 19.74 18.39 19.92
CA LYS A 19 18.60 18.42 20.86
C LYS A 19 17.92 17.06 21.05
N ASN A 20 18.13 16.12 20.14
CA ASN A 20 17.54 14.79 20.19
C ASN A 20 18.39 13.80 20.99
N CYS A 21 19.70 13.75 20.75
CA CYS A 21 20.60 12.79 21.42
C CYS A 21 21.54 13.40 22.46
N GLY A 22 21.62 14.73 22.56
CA GLY A 22 22.46 15.45 23.53
C GLY A 22 23.95 15.56 23.16
N ASN A 23 24.39 14.96 22.05
CA ASN A 23 25.81 14.93 21.67
C ASN A 23 26.29 16.27 21.07
N PRO A 24 27.55 16.71 21.34
CA PRO A 24 28.12 17.92 20.77
C PRO A 24 28.31 17.83 19.24
N LEU A 25 28.18 18.96 18.55
CA LEU A 25 28.16 19.06 17.08
C LEU A 25 29.37 19.77 16.46
N LYS A 26 30.28 20.35 17.27
CA LYS A 26 31.53 20.99 16.81
C LYS A 26 32.75 20.45 17.58
N GLU A 27 33.73 19.94 16.85
CA GLU A 27 35.08 19.67 17.38
C GLU A 27 35.93 20.95 17.27
N GLU A 28 36.36 21.54 18.40
CA GLU A 28 37.39 22.57 18.42
C GLU A 28 38.78 21.93 18.42
N PHE A 29 39.47 21.98 17.26
CA PHE A 29 40.92 21.83 17.23
C PHE A 29 41.58 23.04 17.88
N SER A 30 42.08 22.85 19.08
CA SER A 30 42.94 23.80 19.79
C SER A 30 44.33 23.82 19.15
N ALA A 31 44.76 24.99 18.68
CA ALA A 31 46.15 25.22 18.29
C ALA A 31 47.05 25.39 19.52
N PRO A 32 48.35 25.08 19.39
CA PRO A 32 49.36 25.95 20.01
C PRO A 32 50.48 26.38 19.05
N ASN A 33 50.72 27.69 19.11
CA ASN A 33 51.98 28.44 19.03
C ASN A 33 52.91 28.46 17.78
N ARG A 34 53.17 29.71 17.35
CA ARG A 34 54.34 30.16 16.57
C ARG A 34 55.62 30.13 17.43
N GLN A 35 56.76 29.70 16.86
CA GLN A 35 58.02 30.49 16.82
C GLN A 35 59.14 29.82 15.97
N THR A 36 59.53 30.55 14.91
CA THR A 36 60.88 30.81 14.34
C THR A 36 61.93 29.72 14.03
N ALA A 37 62.40 29.83 12.77
CA ALA A 37 63.79 29.80 12.26
C ALA A 37 64.44 28.45 11.85
N GLY A 38 64.89 28.42 10.58
CA GLY A 38 66.21 27.87 10.22
C GLY A 38 66.27 26.72 9.21
N SER A 39 66.81 27.03 8.03
CA SER A 39 67.66 26.19 7.14
C SER A 39 67.11 24.95 6.41
N SER A 40 67.11 25.03 5.07
CA SER A 40 67.30 23.92 4.10
C SER A 40 68.66 23.20 4.33
N PRO A 41 68.99 21.98 3.80
CA PRO A 41 68.79 21.48 2.41
C PRO A 41 68.58 19.93 2.32
N PRO A 42 68.95 19.21 1.23
CA PRO A 42 68.31 19.09 -0.10
C PRO A 42 67.72 17.68 -0.39
N SER A 43 67.14 17.53 -1.59
CA SER A 43 66.51 16.36 -2.23
C SER A 43 67.27 15.01 -2.16
N PRO A 44 66.61 13.87 -2.52
CA PRO A 44 66.71 13.43 -3.93
C PRO A 44 65.44 12.76 -4.53
N THR A 45 65.23 12.99 -5.82
CA THR A 45 64.46 12.18 -6.80
C THR A 45 65.20 10.86 -7.10
N PRO A 46 64.59 9.75 -7.60
CA PRO A 46 64.10 9.60 -9.01
C PRO A 46 63.02 8.47 -9.20
N PRO A 47 62.75 7.89 -10.41
CA PRO A 47 62.75 8.39 -11.79
C PRO A 47 61.42 8.16 -12.58
N LEU A 48 61.37 8.80 -13.75
CA LEU A 48 60.42 8.68 -14.87
C LEU A 48 60.82 7.56 -15.86
N GLN A 49 59.83 6.98 -16.56
CA GLN A 49 60.00 6.40 -17.91
C GLN A 49 58.80 6.73 -18.84
N GLN A 50 59.13 7.35 -19.98
CA GLN A 50 58.41 7.41 -21.28
C GLN A 50 58.90 6.19 -22.12
N ARG A 51 58.36 5.73 -23.25
CA ARG A 51 57.36 6.08 -24.29
C ARG A 51 57.24 4.81 -25.18
N ASP A 52 56.19 4.66 -25.99
CA ASP A 52 56.31 4.20 -27.40
C ASP A 52 54.96 4.28 -28.15
N VAL A 53 55.06 4.31 -29.48
CA VAL A 53 54.20 5.02 -30.45
C VAL A 53 53.95 4.18 -31.73
N LEU A 54 52.75 4.30 -32.33
CA LEU A 54 52.28 4.05 -33.74
C LEU A 54 52.11 2.58 -34.25
N PRO A 55 51.36 2.29 -35.37
CA PRO A 55 50.77 3.16 -36.42
C PRO A 55 49.29 2.84 -36.86
N PRO A 56 48.72 3.58 -37.86
CA PRO A 56 47.37 3.38 -38.44
C PRO A 56 47.38 2.77 -39.87
N GLU A 57 46.25 2.21 -40.34
CA GLU A 57 45.99 1.80 -41.76
C GLU A 57 44.49 1.42 -41.96
N PRO A 58 43.93 1.25 -43.19
CA PRO A 58 43.90 2.14 -44.36
C PRO A 58 42.48 2.27 -45.02
N VAL A 59 42.38 3.09 -46.08
CA VAL A 59 41.19 3.33 -46.94
C VAL A 59 41.38 2.66 -48.32
N LEU A 60 40.27 2.21 -48.95
CA LEU A 60 39.89 2.18 -50.41
C LEU A 60 39.16 0.86 -50.81
N PRO A 61 38.44 0.76 -51.95
CA PRO A 61 37.54 1.70 -52.65
C PRO A 61 36.17 1.08 -53.03
N GLN A 62 35.22 1.91 -53.51
CA GLN A 62 33.90 1.49 -54.02
C GLN A 62 33.93 0.90 -55.45
N PRO A 63 32.84 0.21 -55.86
CA PRO A 63 32.41 0.23 -57.26
C PRO A 63 30.98 0.77 -57.46
N HIS A 64 30.92 1.64 -58.46
CA HIS A 64 29.82 2.15 -59.29
C HIS A 64 28.48 1.38 -59.37
N GLY A 65 27.38 2.16 -59.41
CA GLY A 65 26.48 2.09 -60.56
C GLY A 65 24.95 2.13 -60.34
N LYS A 66 24.37 3.33 -60.58
CA LYS A 66 23.11 3.60 -61.33
C LYS A 66 21.75 3.39 -60.59
N PRO A 67 20.60 3.86 -61.16
CA PRO A 67 20.00 5.16 -60.84
C PRO A 67 18.52 5.05 -60.38
N GLN A 68 17.91 6.16 -59.95
CA GLN A 68 16.45 6.26 -59.75
C GLN A 68 15.69 6.31 -61.09
N VAL A 69 14.63 5.50 -61.25
CA VAL A 69 13.47 5.76 -62.12
C VAL A 69 12.19 5.16 -61.52
N SER A 70 11.12 5.94 -61.59
CA SER A 70 9.73 5.67 -61.21
C SER A 70 9.06 4.48 -61.91
N SER A 71 8.07 3.82 -61.28
CA SER A 71 6.68 3.78 -61.78
C SER A 71 5.77 2.75 -61.05
N LYS A 72 4.52 3.20 -60.82
CA LYS A 72 3.23 2.48 -60.89
C LYS A 72 2.86 1.36 -59.88
N GLN A 73 1.55 1.32 -59.63
CA GLN A 73 0.80 0.62 -58.58
C GLN A 73 0.64 -0.90 -58.78
N GLN A 74 0.75 -1.63 -57.64
CA GLN A 74 0.00 -2.81 -57.13
C GLN A 74 -0.13 -4.12 -57.97
N PRO A 75 -0.46 -5.31 -57.36
CA PRO A 75 -0.70 -5.67 -55.94
C PRO A 75 -0.01 -6.99 -55.45
N GLN A 76 -0.29 -7.38 -54.20
CA GLN A 76 -0.07 -8.68 -53.51
C GLN A 76 1.39 -9.05 -53.19
N GLY A 77 1.78 -9.38 -51.97
CA GLY A 77 1.13 -9.48 -50.67
C GLY A 77 2.18 -10.05 -49.73
N ASP A 78 2.29 -9.53 -48.50
CA ASP A 78 2.82 -10.25 -47.35
C ASP A 78 2.51 -9.46 -46.08
N ILE A 79 2.11 -10.21 -45.08
CA ILE A 79 1.51 -9.79 -43.82
C ILE A 79 2.64 -9.27 -42.93
N ASN A 80 2.59 -8.02 -42.47
CA ASN A 80 3.53 -7.51 -41.47
C ASN A 80 2.83 -6.53 -40.52
N TYR A 81 2.79 -6.88 -39.23
CA TYR A 81 2.33 -6.02 -38.14
C TYR A 81 3.34 -4.88 -37.92
N PRO A 82 2.96 -3.59 -37.97
CA PRO A 82 3.86 -2.50 -37.58
C PRO A 82 3.92 -2.36 -36.06
N SER A 83 5.15 -2.30 -35.52
CA SER A 83 5.43 -2.03 -34.11
C SER A 83 4.92 -0.66 -33.67
N TYR A 84 3.95 -0.65 -32.77
CA TYR A 84 3.29 0.54 -32.20
C TYR A 84 4.05 1.16 -31.01
N TYR A 85 5.36 0.93 -30.88
CA TYR A 85 6.12 1.25 -29.66
C TYR A 85 6.85 2.61 -29.65
N HIS A 86 6.71 3.46 -30.67
CA HIS A 86 7.49 4.71 -30.71
C HIS A 86 6.69 6.02 -30.82
N GLN A 87 5.37 6.01 -30.64
CA GLN A 87 4.58 7.25 -30.51
C GLN A 87 3.79 7.39 -29.20
N VAL A 88 3.74 6.34 -28.36
CA VAL A 88 3.01 6.37 -27.07
C VAL A 88 3.83 7.02 -25.94
N SER A 89 5.17 7.06 -26.04
CA SER A 89 6.03 7.51 -24.93
C SER A 89 6.08 9.03 -24.71
N ALA A 90 5.75 9.84 -25.72
CA ALA A 90 5.81 11.30 -25.63
C ALA A 90 4.52 11.92 -25.05
N GLU A 91 3.36 11.28 -25.26
CA GLU A 91 2.07 11.71 -24.72
C GLU A 91 1.85 11.21 -23.28
N GLN A 92 2.30 9.99 -22.94
CA GLN A 92 2.30 9.47 -21.56
C GLN A 92 3.15 10.35 -20.61
N HIS A 93 4.36 10.76 -21.02
CA HIS A 93 5.18 11.64 -20.19
C HIS A 93 4.61 13.05 -20.01
N ARG A 94 3.76 13.52 -20.93
CA ARG A 94 3.13 14.85 -20.82
C ARG A 94 1.91 14.83 -19.88
N GLN A 95 1.19 13.72 -19.82
CA GLN A 95 0.08 13.52 -18.88
C GLN A 95 0.58 13.20 -17.45
N GLU A 96 1.56 12.31 -17.29
CA GLU A 96 2.20 12.01 -15.99
C GLU A 96 2.82 13.25 -15.32
N SER A 97 3.37 14.17 -16.13
CA SER A 97 3.95 15.43 -15.66
C SER A 97 2.90 16.37 -15.05
N ASN A 98 1.67 16.37 -15.57
CA ASN A 98 0.57 17.19 -15.04
C ASN A 98 -0.03 16.58 -13.77
N THR A 99 -0.15 15.26 -13.69
CA THR A 99 -0.57 14.54 -12.47
C THR A 99 0.45 14.68 -11.35
N ARG A 100 1.75 14.57 -11.65
CA ARG A 100 2.85 14.80 -10.69
C ARG A 100 2.98 16.26 -10.25
N LYS A 101 2.71 17.24 -11.11
CA LYS A 101 2.69 18.67 -10.73
C LYS A 101 1.49 19.02 -9.85
N ARG A 102 0.32 18.41 -10.06
CA ARG A 102 -0.86 18.59 -9.20
C ARG A 102 -0.72 17.91 -7.83
N ARG A 103 -0.20 16.67 -7.78
CA ARG A 103 0.17 15.99 -6.52
C ARG A 103 1.23 16.76 -5.71
N ARG A 104 2.19 17.43 -6.39
CA ARG A 104 3.16 18.33 -5.73
C ARG A 104 2.56 19.65 -5.22
N LEU A 105 1.48 20.17 -5.82
CA LEU A 105 0.84 21.39 -5.34
C LEU A 105 0.09 21.15 -4.02
N LEU A 106 -0.55 19.99 -3.86
CA LEU A 106 -1.21 19.56 -2.62
C LEU A 106 -0.20 19.25 -1.50
N ALA A 107 0.96 18.68 -1.84
CA ALA A 107 2.05 18.41 -0.88
C ALA A 107 2.73 19.68 -0.31
N ILE A 108 2.48 20.87 -0.87
CA ILE A 108 3.11 22.13 -0.44
C ILE A 108 2.19 22.93 0.50
N LEU A 109 0.90 22.60 0.62
CA LEU A 109 -0.05 23.36 1.44
C LEU A 109 -0.36 22.79 2.83
N ILE A 110 0.30 21.70 3.25
CA ILE A 110 0.20 21.24 4.65
C ILE A 110 1.58 20.84 5.19
N PRO A 111 2.37 21.80 5.70
CA PRO A 111 3.36 21.41 6.71
C PRO A 111 3.47 22.46 7.83
N ALA A 112 2.72 22.24 8.92
CA ALA A 112 3.08 22.71 10.26
C ALA A 112 2.26 22.05 11.39
N VAL A 113 1.08 21.48 11.09
CA VAL A 113 0.18 20.92 12.13
C VAL A 113 0.20 19.39 12.19
N VAL A 114 0.66 18.70 11.13
CA VAL A 114 0.61 17.23 11.02
C VAL A 114 1.70 16.51 11.83
N LEU A 115 2.82 17.17 12.17
CA LEU A 115 3.95 16.50 12.85
C LEU A 115 3.74 16.25 14.35
N ILE A 116 2.84 16.99 15.01
CA ILE A 116 2.54 16.78 16.44
C ILE A 116 1.34 15.83 16.62
N ILE A 117 0.52 15.70 15.58
CA ILE A 117 -0.61 14.80 15.55
C ILE A 117 -0.17 13.36 15.20
N ALA A 118 0.85 13.19 14.35
CA ALA A 118 1.32 11.87 13.90
C ALA A 118 1.83 10.91 15.00
N ALA A 119 2.21 11.39 16.20
CA ALA A 119 2.60 10.54 17.31
C ALA A 119 1.45 10.19 18.27
N GLY A 120 0.42 11.04 18.34
CA GLY A 120 -0.77 10.84 19.19
C GLY A 120 -1.91 10.13 18.47
N ILE A 121 -2.06 10.33 17.16
CA ILE A 121 -3.07 9.69 16.30
C ILE A 121 -2.69 8.25 15.93
N TYR A 122 -1.39 7.92 15.88
CA TYR A 122 -0.90 6.57 15.56
C TYR A 122 -1.37 5.48 16.53
N LEU A 123 -1.79 5.85 17.75
CA LEU A 123 -2.29 4.93 18.78
C LEU A 123 -3.83 4.89 18.89
N ILE A 124 -4.56 5.80 18.23
CA ILE A 124 -6.02 5.92 18.35
C ILE A 124 -6.73 5.45 17.06
N PHE A 125 -6.07 5.56 15.90
CA PHE A 125 -6.69 5.30 14.58
C PHE A 125 -6.84 3.82 14.17
N PHE A 126 -6.28 2.86 14.90
CA PHE A 126 -6.32 1.43 14.50
C PHE A 126 -7.02 0.52 15.51
N SER A 127 -8.11 0.98 16.12
CA SER A 127 -8.97 0.10 16.93
C SER A 127 -10.03 -0.67 16.12
N GLY A 128 -10.19 -0.41 14.81
CA GLY A 128 -11.31 -0.94 14.00
C GLY A 128 -10.98 -1.97 12.90
N LEU A 129 -9.75 -2.06 12.41
CA LEU A 129 -9.40 -2.99 11.32
C LEU A 129 -8.65 -4.20 11.90
N THR A 130 -9.43 -5.19 12.34
CA THR A 130 -8.91 -6.36 13.04
C THR A 130 -8.40 -7.44 12.07
N GLY A 131 -7.09 -7.63 11.90
CA GLY A 131 -6.43 -8.92 11.61
C GLY A 131 -7.13 -9.84 10.60
N LYS A 132 -7.63 -9.25 9.52
CA LYS A 132 -8.75 -9.78 8.73
C LYS A 132 -8.15 -10.48 7.50
N LYS A 133 -8.17 -11.82 7.43
CA LYS A 133 -7.59 -12.55 6.27
C LYS A 133 -8.51 -12.41 5.06
N PRO A 134 -8.06 -11.81 3.94
CA PRO A 134 -8.85 -11.77 2.72
C PRO A 134 -9.06 -13.20 2.24
N THR A 135 -10.31 -13.65 2.23
CA THR A 135 -10.67 -15.00 1.79
C THR A 135 -11.84 -14.88 0.83
N PHE A 136 -11.77 -15.60 -0.28
CA PHE A 136 -12.90 -15.78 -1.16
C PHE A 136 -13.69 -17.02 -0.72
N ASN A 137 -15.02 -16.94 -0.66
CA ASN A 137 -15.87 -18.14 -0.56
C ASN A 137 -16.07 -18.72 -1.95
N GLU A 138 -16.75 -19.87 -2.01
CA GLU A 138 -17.15 -20.53 -3.26
C GLU A 138 -17.99 -19.63 -4.18
N GLN A 139 -18.61 -18.57 -3.66
CA GLN A 139 -19.40 -17.60 -4.43
C GLN A 139 -18.56 -16.42 -4.98
N GLY A 140 -17.30 -16.30 -4.55
CA GLY A 140 -16.40 -15.20 -4.94
C GLY A 140 -16.48 -13.96 -4.09
N ASN A 141 -17.20 -14.01 -2.97
CA ASN A 141 -17.28 -12.88 -2.08
C ASN A 141 -15.93 -12.72 -1.41
N LEU A 142 -15.28 -11.57 -1.61
CA LEU A 142 -14.16 -11.17 -0.79
C LEU A 142 -14.72 -10.84 0.58
N PHE A 143 -14.60 -11.75 1.54
CA PHE A 143 -14.77 -11.40 2.94
C PHE A 143 -13.43 -11.55 3.61
N PHE A 144 -13.18 -10.58 4.45
CA PHE A 144 -12.13 -10.72 5.40
C PHE A 144 -12.65 -11.63 6.51
N LYS A 145 -12.36 -12.93 6.43
CA LYS A 145 -12.77 -13.87 7.46
C LYS A 145 -12.01 -13.48 8.72
N THR A 146 -12.70 -12.87 9.67
CA THR A 146 -12.37 -13.08 11.07
C THR A 146 -12.70 -14.55 11.33
N ARG A 147 -11.77 -15.47 11.01
CA ARG A 147 -11.70 -16.67 11.83
C ARG A 147 -11.42 -16.09 13.20
N LYS A 148 -12.46 -15.95 14.02
CA LYS A 148 -12.36 -15.46 15.39
C LYS A 148 -11.29 -16.35 15.99
N LYS A 149 -10.09 -15.82 16.18
CA LYS A 149 -8.95 -16.57 16.65
C LYS A 149 -9.39 -17.14 18.00
N GLU A 150 -9.61 -18.46 18.05
CA GLU A 150 -10.14 -19.13 19.24
C GLU A 150 -8.98 -19.37 20.19
N TYR A 151 -8.75 -18.38 21.05
CA TYR A 151 -7.74 -18.47 22.06
C TYR A 151 -8.29 -19.18 23.29
N LYS A 152 -7.56 -20.20 23.74
CA LYS A 152 -7.72 -20.75 25.07
C LYS A 152 -7.22 -19.75 26.12
N GLU A 153 -6.04 -19.17 25.89
CA GLU A 153 -5.39 -18.19 26.77
C GLU A 153 -4.59 -17.18 25.93
N ARG A 154 -4.36 -15.97 26.45
CA ARG A 154 -3.69 -14.88 25.73
C ARG A 154 -2.63 -14.20 26.59
N TRP A 155 -1.63 -13.61 25.93
CA TRP A 155 -0.57 -12.83 26.55
C TRP A 155 0.26 -13.63 27.58
N LEU A 156 0.44 -14.92 27.32
CA LEU A 156 1.26 -15.81 28.13
C LEU A 156 2.73 -15.47 27.94
N GLU A 157 3.48 -15.43 29.03
CA GLU A 157 4.91 -15.14 28.99
C GLU A 157 5.72 -16.42 29.05
N SER A 158 6.57 -16.60 28.03
CA SER A 158 7.41 -17.77 27.86
C SER A 158 8.48 -17.89 28.93
N LYS A 159 8.60 -19.09 29.52
CA LYS A 159 9.75 -19.44 30.36
C LYS A 159 10.97 -19.72 29.49
N LYS A 160 10.80 -20.41 28.34
CA LYS A 160 11.87 -20.66 27.36
C LYS A 160 11.33 -20.78 25.91
N PRO A 161 11.98 -20.09 24.93
CA PRO A 161 13.04 -19.11 25.10
C PRO A 161 12.52 -17.85 25.80
N ALA A 162 13.37 -17.28 26.66
CA ALA A 162 12.96 -16.29 27.65
C ALA A 162 12.30 -15.06 27.01
N GLY A 163 11.07 -14.79 27.45
CA GLY A 163 10.39 -13.50 27.31
C GLY A 163 9.53 -13.31 26.07
N PHE A 164 9.44 -14.26 25.12
CA PHE A 164 8.38 -14.18 24.12
C PHE A 164 7.02 -14.19 24.82
N LYS A 165 6.11 -13.34 24.35
CA LYS A 165 4.70 -13.43 24.72
C LYS A 165 3.93 -14.10 23.59
N TYR A 166 3.03 -15.00 23.94
CA TYR A 166 2.26 -15.76 22.96
C TYR A 166 0.80 -15.91 23.39
N ASN A 167 -0.05 -16.21 22.41
CA ASN A 167 -1.43 -16.61 22.62
C ASN A 167 -1.57 -18.11 22.34
N LEU A 168 -2.28 -18.83 23.20
CA LEU A 168 -2.54 -20.26 23.07
C LEU A 168 -3.90 -20.48 22.40
N PHE A 169 -3.91 -21.18 21.27
CA PHE A 169 -5.13 -21.57 20.59
C PHE A 169 -5.82 -22.77 21.26
N THR A 170 -7.09 -22.99 20.93
CA THR A 170 -7.89 -24.12 21.42
C THR A 170 -7.41 -25.48 20.90
N ASP A 171 -6.72 -25.52 19.76
CA ASP A 171 -6.12 -26.72 19.17
C ASP A 171 -4.75 -27.08 19.77
N GLY A 172 -4.22 -26.27 20.69
CA GLY A 172 -2.96 -26.50 21.39
C GLY A 172 -1.72 -25.92 20.70
N THR A 173 -1.85 -25.21 19.59
CA THR A 173 -0.74 -24.46 18.99
C THR A 173 -0.72 -23.01 19.48
N ILE A 174 0.34 -22.26 19.12
CA ILE A 174 0.50 -20.87 19.57
C ILE A 174 0.74 -19.87 18.45
N GLU A 175 0.32 -18.65 18.73
CA GLU A 175 0.64 -17.44 17.99
C GLU A 175 1.63 -16.60 18.78
N ILE A 176 2.70 -16.13 18.13
CA ILE A 176 3.58 -15.14 18.76
C ILE A 176 2.83 -13.81 18.84
N ALA A 177 2.63 -13.34 20.07
CA ALA A 177 1.94 -12.09 20.34
C ALA A 177 2.91 -10.91 20.35
N THR A 178 4.08 -11.06 20.98
CA THR A 178 5.14 -10.04 20.98
C THR A 178 6.47 -10.55 21.56
N VAL A 179 7.52 -9.73 21.48
CA VAL A 179 8.78 -9.86 22.21
C VAL A 179 8.66 -9.26 23.63
N PRO A 180 9.57 -9.54 24.58
CA PRO A 180 9.36 -9.15 25.99
C PRO A 180 9.21 -7.63 26.23
N SER A 181 9.88 -6.79 25.42
CA SER A 181 9.71 -5.33 25.42
C SER A 181 9.97 -4.79 24.02
N GLN A 182 8.93 -4.41 23.28
CA GLN A 182 9.08 -3.85 21.93
C GLN A 182 9.78 -2.48 21.94
N THR A 183 9.41 -1.59 22.87
CA THR A 183 9.92 -0.22 22.97
C THR A 183 11.44 -0.15 23.18
N TYR A 184 12.02 -1.19 23.77
CA TYR A 184 13.45 -1.25 24.05
C TYR A 184 13.98 -2.66 23.76
N TYR A 185 13.64 -3.22 22.60
CA TYR A 185 14.23 -4.51 22.19
C TYR A 185 15.58 -4.26 21.51
N PRO A 186 16.71 -4.59 22.15
CA PRO A 186 18.02 -4.20 21.62
C PRO A 186 18.56 -5.20 20.59
N LYS A 187 17.88 -6.34 20.37
CA LYS A 187 18.41 -7.41 19.51
C LYS A 187 18.20 -7.06 18.05
N SER A 188 19.28 -7.15 17.29
CA SER A 188 19.26 -7.00 15.83
C SER A 188 18.94 -8.28 15.07
N SER A 189 19.11 -9.45 15.68
CA SER A 189 18.73 -10.73 15.09
C SER A 189 17.79 -11.49 16.03
N ILE A 190 16.66 -11.94 15.47
CA ILE A 190 15.67 -12.75 16.17
C ILE A 190 15.57 -14.11 15.47
N ASN A 191 15.67 -15.18 16.26
CA ASN A 191 15.35 -16.52 15.80
C ASN A 191 14.09 -17.00 16.51
N ILE A 192 12.99 -17.09 15.77
CA ILE A 192 11.74 -17.63 16.30
C ILE A 192 11.90 -19.14 16.40
N PRO A 193 11.77 -19.75 17.60
CA PRO A 193 11.86 -21.18 17.73
C PRO A 193 10.62 -21.85 17.13
N ARG A 194 10.77 -23.10 16.67
CA ARG A 194 9.64 -23.94 16.24
C ARG A 194 8.64 -24.19 17.38
N GLU A 195 9.14 -24.26 18.62
CA GLU A 195 8.33 -24.50 19.82
C GLU A 195 8.69 -23.51 20.93
N ILE A 196 7.70 -23.06 21.70
CA ILE A 196 7.85 -22.25 22.92
C ILE A 196 7.14 -22.98 24.05
N ASP A 197 7.83 -23.20 25.17
CA ASP A 197 7.30 -23.98 26.30
C ASP A 197 6.71 -25.37 25.92
N GLY A 198 7.23 -25.98 24.85
CA GLY A 198 6.76 -27.27 24.33
C GLY A 198 5.52 -27.19 23.43
N LEU A 199 5.09 -25.98 23.05
CA LEU A 199 3.93 -25.73 22.20
C LEU A 199 4.40 -25.25 20.81
N LEU A 200 3.77 -25.78 19.76
CA LEU A 200 4.14 -25.52 18.37
C LEU A 200 3.77 -24.09 17.95
N VAL A 201 4.73 -23.32 17.43
CA VAL A 201 4.50 -21.98 16.88
C VAL A 201 3.92 -22.10 15.47
N THR A 202 2.67 -21.68 15.28
CA THR A 202 1.98 -21.79 13.98
C THR A 202 1.64 -20.46 13.32
N SER A 203 1.72 -19.34 14.03
CA SER A 203 1.51 -18.02 13.44
C SER A 203 2.33 -16.94 14.14
N ILE A 204 2.58 -15.86 13.39
CA ILE A 204 3.03 -14.57 13.91
C ILE A 204 1.81 -13.68 13.98
N GLY A 205 1.52 -13.17 15.18
CA GLY A 205 0.34 -12.37 15.45
C GLY A 205 0.44 -10.95 14.90
N ASP A 206 -0.68 -10.26 14.96
CA ASP A 206 -0.78 -8.88 14.52
C ASP A 206 0.09 -8.00 15.42
N ASN A 207 0.85 -7.07 14.82
CA ASN A 207 1.79 -6.17 15.52
C ASN A 207 2.92 -6.88 16.30
N ALA A 208 3.17 -8.18 16.11
CA ALA A 208 4.04 -8.96 17.00
C ALA A 208 5.48 -8.42 17.12
N PHE A 209 6.02 -7.88 16.04
CA PHE A 209 7.35 -7.29 15.95
C PHE A 209 7.29 -5.86 15.39
N ILE A 210 6.19 -5.13 15.62
CA ILE A 210 6.05 -3.75 15.14
C ILE A 210 7.14 -2.86 15.74
N SER A 211 7.68 -1.96 14.91
CA SER A 211 8.63 -0.90 15.27
C SER A 211 9.89 -1.39 16.01
N LEU A 212 10.38 -2.59 15.71
CA LEU A 212 11.67 -3.05 16.21
C LEU A 212 12.81 -2.38 15.43
N LEU A 213 13.16 -1.16 15.83
CA LEU A 213 14.07 -0.26 15.10
C LEU A 213 15.46 -0.84 14.84
N HIS A 214 15.92 -1.77 15.68
CA HIS A 214 17.24 -2.39 15.57
C HIS A 214 17.24 -3.74 14.83
N LEU A 215 16.07 -4.31 14.53
CA LEU A 215 15.95 -5.61 13.89
C LEU A 215 16.51 -5.55 12.46
N THR A 216 17.57 -6.30 12.18
CA THR A 216 18.21 -6.43 10.87
C THR A 216 17.89 -7.74 10.17
N GLU A 217 17.64 -8.80 10.94
CA GLU A 217 17.37 -10.16 10.45
C GLU A 217 16.35 -10.85 11.37
N ILE A 218 15.41 -11.58 10.77
CA ILE A 218 14.56 -12.51 11.50
C ILE A 218 14.43 -13.87 10.81
N LYS A 219 14.56 -14.95 11.59
CA LYS A 219 14.35 -16.32 11.15
C LYS A 219 12.99 -16.81 11.61
N ILE A 220 12.18 -17.25 10.65
CA ILE A 220 10.83 -17.79 10.87
C ILE A 220 10.89 -19.32 10.65
N PRO A 221 10.41 -20.15 11.58
CA PRO A 221 10.43 -21.60 11.44
C PRO A 221 9.34 -22.08 10.46
N ASP A 222 9.57 -23.26 9.88
CA ASP A 222 8.68 -23.94 8.92
C ASP A 222 7.34 -24.42 9.51
N SER A 223 7.13 -24.26 10.81
CA SER A 223 5.85 -24.48 11.46
C SER A 223 4.88 -23.31 11.31
N VAL A 224 5.39 -22.11 10.97
CA VAL A 224 4.57 -20.90 10.80
C VAL A 224 3.79 -20.96 9.49
N THR A 225 2.48 -20.77 9.58
CA THR A 225 1.56 -20.83 8.45
C THR A 225 0.98 -19.46 8.07
N SER A 226 1.09 -18.46 8.94
CA SER A 226 0.65 -17.09 8.63
C SER A 226 1.39 -16.01 9.38
N ILE A 227 1.54 -14.86 8.71
CA ILE A 227 2.07 -13.61 9.25
C ILE A 227 0.92 -12.61 9.37
N GLY A 228 0.74 -12.05 10.57
CA GLY A 228 -0.33 -11.12 10.89
C GLY A 228 -0.18 -9.73 10.29
N GLU A 229 -1.23 -8.93 10.48
CA GLU A 229 -1.26 -7.51 10.10
C GLU A 229 -0.24 -6.71 10.90
N LEU A 230 0.45 -5.77 10.23
CA LEU A 230 1.48 -4.92 10.84
C LEU A 230 2.62 -5.68 11.56
N ALA A 231 2.75 -7.00 11.35
CA ALA A 231 3.59 -7.87 12.16
C ALA A 231 5.05 -7.39 12.26
N PHE A 232 5.60 -6.81 11.20
CA PHE A 232 6.94 -6.24 11.12
C PHE A 232 6.95 -4.77 10.69
N SER A 233 5.80 -4.11 10.73
CA SER A 233 5.69 -2.70 10.30
C SER A 233 6.64 -1.81 11.11
N GLY A 234 7.34 -0.87 10.47
CA GLY A 234 8.29 0.02 11.12
C GLY A 234 9.61 -0.63 11.54
N CYS A 235 9.92 -1.85 11.11
CA CYS A 235 11.26 -2.43 11.27
C CYS A 235 12.23 -1.81 10.25
N TYR A 236 12.59 -0.54 10.44
CA TYR A 236 13.36 0.25 9.47
C TYR A 236 14.72 -0.35 9.10
N SER A 237 15.33 -1.10 10.00
CA SER A 237 16.66 -1.72 9.82
C SER A 237 16.61 -3.13 9.21
N LEU A 238 15.43 -3.71 9.00
CA LEU A 238 15.28 -5.09 8.50
C LEU A 238 15.77 -5.14 7.05
N ARG A 239 16.86 -5.89 6.81
CA ARG A 239 17.55 -5.95 5.51
C ARG A 239 17.18 -7.19 4.72
N GLU A 240 16.99 -8.30 5.42
CA GLU A 240 16.66 -9.58 4.84
C GLU A 240 15.63 -10.30 5.69
N ILE A 241 14.74 -11.02 5.02
CA ILE A 241 13.80 -11.94 5.65
C ILE A 241 13.52 -13.09 4.69
N THR A 242 13.58 -14.31 5.21
CA THR A 242 13.13 -15.50 4.50
C THR A 242 11.73 -15.87 4.98
N ILE A 243 10.75 -15.84 4.09
CA ILE A 243 9.40 -16.33 4.35
C ILE A 243 9.38 -17.84 4.04
N PRO A 244 9.10 -18.73 5.01
CA PRO A 244 9.14 -20.17 4.75
C PRO A 244 7.97 -20.63 3.88
N ASN A 245 8.18 -21.71 3.11
CA ASN A 245 7.17 -22.33 2.22
C ASN A 245 5.94 -22.91 2.97
N SER A 246 5.94 -22.86 4.30
CA SER A 246 4.77 -23.21 5.12
C SER A 246 3.78 -22.06 5.24
N VAL A 247 4.22 -20.81 4.99
CA VAL A 247 3.34 -19.63 5.07
C VAL A 247 2.38 -19.62 3.89
N THR A 248 1.08 -19.52 4.19
CA THR A 248 0.01 -19.44 3.19
C THR A 248 -0.62 -18.06 3.12
N SER A 249 -0.38 -17.17 4.09
CA SER A 249 -0.98 -15.83 4.12
C SER A 249 -0.11 -14.79 4.83
N ILE A 250 -0.03 -13.58 4.25
CA ILE A 250 0.60 -12.39 4.84
C ILE A 250 -0.47 -11.30 5.02
N GLY A 251 -0.58 -10.73 6.22
CA GLY A 251 -1.56 -9.70 6.57
C GLY A 251 -1.24 -8.32 6.00
N ASN A 252 -2.21 -7.40 6.10
CA ASN A 252 -2.06 -6.02 5.64
C ASN A 252 -0.89 -5.31 6.33
N TRP A 253 -0.19 -4.45 5.60
CA TRP A 253 0.95 -3.66 6.12
C TRP A 253 2.03 -4.46 6.86
N ALA A 254 2.11 -5.79 6.66
CA ALA A 254 2.93 -6.65 7.51
C ALA A 254 4.41 -6.26 7.52
N PHE A 255 4.92 -5.69 6.43
CA PHE A 255 6.30 -5.21 6.29
C PHE A 255 6.36 -3.72 5.92
N ALA A 256 5.29 -2.95 6.21
CA ALA A 256 5.27 -1.53 5.88
C ALA A 256 6.42 -0.81 6.58
N HIS A 257 7.02 0.18 5.91
CA HIS A 257 8.16 0.95 6.40
C HIS A 257 9.42 0.13 6.72
N CYS A 258 9.59 -1.09 6.22
CA CYS A 258 10.87 -1.83 6.24
C CYS A 258 11.88 -1.22 5.25
N LYS A 259 12.34 0.00 5.54
CA LYS A 259 13.13 0.85 4.63
C LYS A 259 14.49 0.30 4.21
N SER A 260 15.03 -0.70 4.91
CA SER A 260 16.32 -1.33 4.56
C SER A 260 16.17 -2.60 3.72
N LEU A 261 14.94 -3.08 3.48
CA LEU A 261 14.68 -4.28 2.69
C LEU A 261 14.89 -3.97 1.22
N THR A 262 15.80 -4.68 0.56
CA THR A 262 16.15 -4.45 -0.85
C THR A 262 15.55 -5.45 -1.81
N GLU A 263 15.34 -6.68 -1.35
CA GLU A 263 14.72 -7.75 -2.10
C GLU A 263 13.79 -8.59 -1.21
N ILE A 264 12.78 -9.20 -1.84
CA ILE A 264 11.92 -10.16 -1.15
C ILE A 264 11.52 -11.30 -2.08
N THR A 265 11.46 -12.51 -1.54
CA THR A 265 10.87 -13.68 -2.21
C THR A 265 9.60 -14.09 -1.48
N ILE A 266 8.47 -14.05 -2.19
CA ILE A 266 7.18 -14.52 -1.72
C ILE A 266 6.99 -15.96 -2.21
N PRO A 267 6.98 -16.98 -1.33
CA PRO A 267 7.01 -18.38 -1.75
C PRO A 267 5.72 -18.81 -2.46
N ASP A 268 5.82 -19.85 -3.30
CA ASP A 268 4.68 -20.44 -4.06
C ASP A 268 3.55 -20.99 -3.19
N SER A 269 3.78 -21.18 -1.89
CA SER A 269 2.77 -21.59 -0.92
C SER A 269 1.78 -20.50 -0.54
N ILE A 270 2.11 -19.24 -0.81
CA ILE A 270 1.29 -18.09 -0.44
C ILE A 270 0.03 -18.11 -1.29
N MET A 271 -1.12 -18.11 -0.61
CA MET A 271 -2.44 -18.05 -1.22
C MET A 271 -3.03 -16.64 -1.13
N SER A 272 -2.63 -15.85 -0.13
CA SER A 272 -3.17 -14.50 0.07
C SER A 272 -2.11 -13.51 0.57
N ILE A 273 -2.00 -12.36 -0.09
CA ILE A 273 -1.18 -11.22 0.33
C ILE A 273 -2.11 -10.04 0.62
N GLY A 274 -2.01 -9.47 1.82
CA GLY A 274 -2.77 -8.28 2.21
C GLY A 274 -2.46 -7.05 1.37
N GLN A 275 -3.13 -5.94 1.66
CA GLN A 275 -2.82 -4.66 1.05
C GLN A 275 -1.59 -4.01 1.67
N GLU A 276 -0.89 -3.19 0.88
CA GLU A 276 0.19 -2.31 1.34
C GLU A 276 1.29 -3.02 2.16
N VAL A 277 1.51 -4.32 1.89
CA VAL A 277 2.41 -5.17 2.69
C VAL A 277 3.81 -4.60 2.76
N PHE A 278 4.33 -4.04 1.67
CA PHE A 278 5.64 -3.37 1.59
C PHE A 278 5.51 -1.86 1.35
N TYR A 279 4.43 -1.24 1.81
CA TYR A 279 4.25 0.21 1.73
C TYR A 279 5.44 0.95 2.33
N LYS A 280 5.96 1.96 1.63
CA LYS A 280 7.15 2.75 2.05
C LYS A 280 8.41 1.92 2.34
N CYS A 281 8.57 0.76 1.70
CA CYS A 281 9.84 0.06 1.60
C CYS A 281 10.69 0.70 0.49
N ASP A 282 11.18 1.91 0.73
CA ASP A 282 11.75 2.80 -0.31
C ASP A 282 13.01 2.26 -1.01
N LEU A 283 13.65 1.21 -0.47
CA LEU A 283 14.82 0.54 -1.07
C LEU A 283 14.50 -0.81 -1.71
N LEU A 284 13.24 -1.25 -1.70
CA LEU A 284 12.83 -2.55 -2.24
C LEU A 284 12.81 -2.50 -3.77
N THR A 285 13.88 -2.95 -4.40
CA THR A 285 14.07 -2.86 -5.85
C THR A 285 13.63 -4.11 -6.60
N THR A 286 13.53 -5.27 -5.92
CA THR A 286 13.13 -6.53 -6.56
C THR A 286 12.21 -7.33 -5.66
N ALA A 287 11.13 -7.87 -6.24
CA ALA A 287 10.27 -8.83 -5.58
C ALA A 287 10.01 -10.04 -6.47
N ILE A 288 10.17 -11.23 -5.91
CA ILE A 288 9.81 -12.49 -6.55
C ILE A 288 8.44 -12.91 -6.00
N VAL A 289 7.48 -13.14 -6.89
CA VAL A 289 6.08 -13.46 -6.56
C VAL A 289 5.63 -14.78 -7.19
N PRO A 290 4.66 -15.48 -6.58
CA PRO A 290 4.11 -16.71 -7.15
C PRO A 290 3.33 -16.47 -8.44
N TYR A 291 3.07 -17.55 -9.18
CA TYR A 291 2.36 -17.47 -10.46
C TYR A 291 0.89 -17.04 -10.28
N GLN A 292 0.20 -17.58 -9.29
CA GLN A 292 -1.20 -17.27 -9.00
C GLN A 292 -1.40 -17.12 -7.50
N LEU A 293 -2.31 -16.23 -7.14
CA LEU A 293 -2.74 -15.99 -5.78
C LEU A 293 -4.25 -16.16 -5.71
N GLY A 294 -4.74 -16.70 -4.59
CA GLY A 294 -6.14 -16.58 -4.23
C GLY A 294 -6.52 -15.12 -4.07
N TYR A 295 -5.65 -14.31 -3.45
CA TYR A 295 -5.81 -12.87 -3.29
C TYR A 295 -4.46 -12.13 -3.23
N CYS A 296 -4.37 -11.00 -3.90
CA CYS A 296 -3.31 -10.01 -3.83
C CYS A 296 -3.98 -8.67 -3.62
N GLY A 297 -3.65 -8.00 -2.51
CA GLY A 297 -4.14 -6.67 -2.20
C GLY A 297 -3.63 -5.61 -3.17
N PHE A 298 -4.07 -4.38 -2.96
CA PHE A 298 -3.56 -3.22 -3.68
C PHE A 298 -2.24 -2.73 -3.07
N GLU A 299 -1.44 -2.02 -3.88
CA GLU A 299 -0.18 -1.37 -3.49
C GLU A 299 0.76 -2.25 -2.65
N VAL A 300 0.77 -3.57 -2.93
CA VAL A 300 1.58 -4.54 -2.16
C VAL A 300 3.05 -4.17 -2.16
N PHE A 301 3.55 -3.70 -3.30
CA PHE A 301 4.94 -3.30 -3.51
C PHE A 301 5.02 -1.83 -3.92
N PRO A 302 6.12 -1.12 -3.59
CA PRO A 302 6.40 0.20 -4.15
C PRO A 302 6.38 0.19 -5.69
N GLU A 303 5.92 1.29 -6.30
CA GLU A 303 5.79 1.42 -7.77
C GLU A 303 7.09 1.14 -8.55
N HIS A 304 8.25 1.33 -7.91
CA HIS A 304 9.57 1.17 -8.55
C HIS A 304 10.14 -0.24 -8.43
N THR A 305 9.46 -1.16 -7.74
CA THR A 305 9.95 -2.53 -7.53
C THR A 305 9.81 -3.34 -8.81
N ASP A 306 10.92 -3.96 -9.26
CA ASP A 306 10.90 -4.92 -10.36
C ASP A 306 10.28 -6.24 -9.89
N ILE A 307 9.09 -6.56 -10.40
CA ILE A 307 8.34 -7.75 -10.01
C ILE A 307 8.67 -8.89 -10.99
N ARG A 308 9.07 -10.03 -10.44
CA ARG A 308 9.48 -11.22 -11.20
C ARG A 308 8.81 -12.48 -10.69
N ASP A 309 8.71 -13.49 -11.53
CA ASP A 309 8.34 -14.85 -11.09
C ASP A 309 9.55 -15.62 -10.54
N HIS A 310 9.30 -16.80 -9.98
CA HIS A 310 10.35 -17.69 -9.46
C HIS A 310 11.33 -18.23 -10.53
N SER A 311 11.05 -18.04 -11.81
CA SER A 311 11.98 -18.33 -12.92
C SER A 311 12.84 -17.12 -13.32
N GLY A 312 12.61 -15.96 -12.68
CA GLY A 312 13.31 -14.71 -12.92
C GLY A 312 12.76 -13.88 -14.09
N GLN A 313 11.61 -14.26 -14.65
CA GLN A 313 10.96 -13.48 -15.72
C GLN A 313 10.11 -12.35 -15.14
N SER A 314 9.98 -11.24 -15.86
CA SER A 314 9.14 -10.11 -15.45
C SER A 314 7.68 -10.57 -15.27
N ARG A 315 7.06 -10.10 -14.18
CA ARG A 315 5.73 -10.52 -13.76
C ARG A 315 4.92 -9.31 -13.28
N PRO A 316 4.11 -8.66 -14.13
CA PRO A 316 3.32 -7.53 -13.67
C PRO A 316 2.25 -7.95 -12.66
N LEU A 317 1.94 -7.08 -11.70
CA LEU A 317 0.87 -7.29 -10.72
C LEU A 317 -0.51 -6.98 -11.30
N TYR A 318 -0.54 -6.09 -12.28
CA TYR A 318 -1.74 -5.58 -12.91
C TYR A 318 -1.69 -5.81 -14.41
N ALA A 319 -2.85 -5.97 -15.02
CA ALA A 319 -3.01 -6.04 -16.47
C ALA A 319 -4.21 -5.19 -16.87
N GLN A 320 -4.26 -4.85 -18.16
CA GLN A 320 -5.32 -4.01 -18.72
C GLN A 320 -6.10 -4.80 -19.78
N GLU A 321 -7.42 -4.70 -19.72
CA GLU A 321 -8.33 -5.20 -20.76
C GLU A 321 -9.40 -4.14 -21.04
N GLY A 322 -9.38 -3.60 -22.27
CA GLY A 322 -10.17 -2.43 -22.62
C GLY A 322 -9.79 -1.22 -21.77
N ASP A 323 -10.80 -0.57 -21.19
CA ASP A 323 -10.64 0.63 -20.37
C ASP A 323 -10.27 0.31 -18.91
N TYR A 324 -10.22 -0.96 -18.51
CA TYR A 324 -10.05 -1.37 -17.12
C TYR A 324 -8.66 -1.98 -16.86
N THR A 325 -8.06 -1.57 -15.74
CA THR A 325 -6.91 -2.27 -15.16
C THR A 325 -7.39 -3.16 -14.01
N TYR A 326 -6.84 -4.37 -13.90
CA TYR A 326 -7.23 -5.35 -12.90
C TYR A 326 -6.04 -6.05 -12.26
N ALA A 327 -6.24 -6.64 -11.09
CA ALA A 327 -5.22 -7.44 -10.40
C ALA A 327 -4.97 -8.77 -11.15
N LEU A 328 -3.82 -8.87 -11.82
CA LEU A 328 -3.50 -9.97 -12.74
C LEU A 328 -3.31 -11.32 -12.01
N LEU A 329 -2.70 -11.28 -10.83
CA LEU A 329 -2.30 -12.49 -10.10
C LEU A 329 -3.46 -13.20 -9.41
N ASN A 330 -4.60 -12.53 -9.22
CA ASN A 330 -5.72 -13.06 -8.47
C ASN A 330 -6.53 -14.07 -9.30
N GLN A 331 -6.87 -15.20 -8.69
CA GLN A 331 -7.62 -16.31 -9.29
C GLN A 331 -8.50 -17.04 -8.26
N PRO A 332 -9.70 -17.53 -8.64
CA PRO A 332 -10.41 -17.28 -9.91
C PRO A 332 -11.12 -15.91 -9.93
N TYR A 333 -10.94 -15.11 -8.89
CA TYR A 333 -11.57 -13.82 -8.70
C TYR A 333 -10.55 -12.70 -8.88
N THR A 334 -10.99 -11.51 -9.28
CA THR A 334 -10.15 -10.32 -9.38
C THR A 334 -10.94 -9.07 -9.02
N GLY A 335 -10.26 -7.94 -8.95
CA GLY A 335 -10.90 -6.65 -8.83
C GLY A 335 -10.26 -5.64 -9.78
N LEU A 336 -11.03 -4.60 -10.04
CA LEU A 336 -10.63 -3.50 -10.90
C LEU A 336 -9.93 -2.44 -10.05
N VAL A 337 -8.84 -1.90 -10.58
CA VAL A 337 -7.94 -0.98 -9.86
C VAL A 337 -7.74 0.37 -10.55
N ASP A 338 -8.20 0.50 -11.80
CA ASP A 338 -8.16 1.75 -12.57
C ASP A 338 -9.15 1.66 -13.75
N TYR A 339 -9.60 2.81 -14.23
CA TYR A 339 -10.47 2.97 -15.38
C TYR A 339 -10.06 4.22 -16.18
N GLN A 340 -9.69 4.00 -17.43
CA GLN A 340 -9.16 5.04 -18.32
C GLN A 340 -10.17 5.46 -19.41
N GLY A 341 -11.39 4.94 -19.35
CA GLY A 341 -12.44 5.27 -20.30
C GLY A 341 -13.07 6.64 -20.04
N ASN A 342 -13.88 7.10 -20.99
CA ASN A 342 -14.51 8.42 -20.99
C ASN A 342 -16.04 8.36 -21.15
N ALA A 343 -16.63 7.18 -20.92
CA ALA A 343 -18.07 7.02 -20.95
C ALA A 343 -18.75 7.73 -19.77
N LYS A 344 -19.93 8.32 -20.03
CA LYS A 344 -20.77 8.93 -18.98
C LYS A 344 -21.50 7.88 -18.14
N THR A 345 -22.04 6.87 -18.81
CA THR A 345 -22.62 5.68 -18.17
C THR A 345 -21.61 4.54 -18.30
N VAL A 346 -21.20 3.96 -17.18
CA VAL A 346 -20.23 2.86 -17.15
C VAL A 346 -20.88 1.56 -16.69
N TYR A 347 -20.57 0.49 -17.41
CA TYR A 347 -21.01 -0.87 -17.10
C TYR A 347 -19.80 -1.68 -16.65
N ILE A 348 -19.72 -1.96 -15.36
CA ILE A 348 -18.61 -2.75 -14.81
C ILE A 348 -18.78 -4.20 -15.27
N PRO A 349 -17.74 -4.83 -15.86
CA PRO A 349 -17.84 -6.19 -16.34
C PRO A 349 -17.94 -7.19 -15.17
N GLU A 350 -18.79 -8.20 -15.30
CA GLU A 350 -18.84 -9.34 -14.36
C GLU A 350 -17.59 -10.21 -14.43
N MET A 351 -16.94 -10.26 -15.59
CA MET A 351 -15.78 -11.08 -15.88
C MET A 351 -14.73 -10.27 -16.66
N ILE A 352 -13.45 -10.45 -16.34
CA ILE A 352 -12.31 -9.86 -17.06
C ILE A 352 -11.18 -10.90 -17.10
N ASP A 353 -10.59 -11.15 -18.27
CA ASP A 353 -9.55 -12.18 -18.46
C ASP A 353 -9.92 -13.56 -17.87
N GLY A 354 -11.20 -13.96 -18.03
CA GLY A 354 -11.71 -15.22 -17.47
C GLY A 354 -11.84 -15.27 -15.95
N LYS A 355 -11.57 -14.17 -15.24
CA LYS A 355 -11.72 -14.02 -13.79
C LYS A 355 -13.00 -13.28 -13.46
N LYS A 356 -13.68 -13.68 -12.39
CA LYS A 356 -14.88 -12.97 -11.91
C LYS A 356 -14.48 -11.70 -11.17
N VAL A 357 -15.07 -10.56 -11.55
CA VAL A 357 -14.83 -9.26 -10.91
C VAL A 357 -15.68 -9.17 -9.64
N VAL A 358 -15.02 -9.03 -8.50
CA VAL A 358 -15.68 -9.13 -7.18
C VAL A 358 -15.36 -7.99 -6.23
N TYR A 359 -14.40 -7.13 -6.56
CA TYR A 359 -14.17 -5.89 -5.83
C TYR A 359 -13.73 -4.77 -6.77
N LEU A 360 -13.97 -3.55 -6.33
CA LEU A 360 -13.49 -2.32 -6.95
C LEU A 360 -12.60 -1.60 -5.93
N ASN A 361 -11.53 -0.97 -6.36
CA ASN A 361 -10.64 -0.19 -5.49
C ASN A 361 -9.94 0.84 -6.38
N ASN A 362 -9.94 2.12 -6.03
CA ASN A 362 -9.41 3.23 -6.84
C ASN A 362 -9.92 3.27 -8.30
N THR A 363 -10.98 2.51 -8.63
CA THR A 363 -11.27 2.16 -10.03
C THR A 363 -11.64 3.37 -10.87
N PHE A 364 -12.37 4.32 -10.31
CA PHE A 364 -12.83 5.54 -10.98
C PHE A 364 -12.29 6.80 -10.30
N GLU A 365 -11.18 6.68 -9.56
CA GLU A 365 -10.59 7.81 -8.84
C GLU A 365 -10.31 8.99 -9.79
N PHE A 366 -10.74 10.20 -9.40
CA PHE A 366 -10.66 11.44 -10.18
C PHE A 366 -11.41 11.43 -11.52
N ASN A 367 -12.37 10.52 -11.73
CA ASN A 367 -13.16 10.53 -12.95
C ASN A 367 -14.28 11.59 -12.91
N ASP A 368 -14.08 12.70 -13.62
CA ASP A 368 -15.01 13.83 -13.70
C ASP A 368 -16.07 13.68 -14.82
N VAL A 369 -16.10 12.55 -15.53
CA VAL A 369 -16.99 12.34 -16.68
C VAL A 369 -18.17 11.42 -16.36
N ILE A 370 -17.97 10.42 -15.50
CA ILE A 370 -18.99 9.44 -15.17
C ILE A 370 -20.13 10.12 -14.42
N THR A 371 -21.34 9.96 -14.94
CA THR A 371 -22.59 10.40 -14.32
C THR A 371 -23.38 9.24 -13.72
N GLU A 372 -23.15 8.03 -14.22
CA GLU A 372 -23.85 6.82 -13.80
C GLU A 372 -22.91 5.61 -13.83
N SER A 373 -22.91 4.82 -12.75
CA SER A 373 -22.16 3.56 -12.67
C SER A 373 -23.09 2.40 -12.34
N ILE A 374 -23.03 1.36 -13.17
CA ILE A 374 -23.82 0.13 -13.03
C ILE A 374 -22.88 -0.97 -12.55
N ILE A 375 -23.01 -1.30 -11.26
CA ILE A 375 -22.19 -2.31 -10.58
C ILE A 375 -22.92 -3.66 -10.65
N PRO A 376 -22.29 -4.73 -11.18
CA PRO A 376 -22.93 -6.04 -11.24
C PRO A 376 -22.96 -6.75 -9.88
N ASN A 377 -23.89 -7.70 -9.72
CA ASN A 377 -24.05 -8.52 -8.50
C ASN A 377 -22.85 -9.44 -8.21
N SER A 378 -21.86 -9.52 -9.10
CA SER A 378 -20.60 -10.21 -8.81
C SER A 378 -19.73 -9.44 -7.82
N VAL A 379 -19.86 -8.11 -7.75
CA VAL A 379 -19.09 -7.24 -6.88
C VAL A 379 -19.60 -7.32 -5.44
N THR A 380 -18.70 -7.61 -4.51
CA THR A 380 -19.00 -7.76 -3.09
C THR A 380 -18.36 -6.69 -2.21
N SER A 381 -17.47 -5.89 -2.77
CA SER A 381 -16.87 -4.76 -2.05
C SER A 381 -16.65 -3.57 -2.98
N ILE A 382 -17.11 -2.40 -2.54
CA ILE A 382 -16.66 -1.11 -3.07
C ILE A 382 -15.53 -0.67 -2.15
N GLY A 383 -14.29 -0.82 -2.60
CA GLY A 383 -13.09 -0.55 -1.83
C GLY A 383 -12.72 0.93 -1.83
N ASP A 384 -11.58 1.20 -1.21
CA ASP A 384 -11.10 2.55 -0.97
C ASP A 384 -10.98 3.35 -2.27
N LEU A 385 -11.27 4.65 -2.17
CA LEU A 385 -11.17 5.66 -3.24
C LEU A 385 -11.90 5.32 -4.56
N THR A 386 -12.78 4.32 -4.59
CA THR A 386 -13.34 3.78 -5.86
C THR A 386 -13.97 4.85 -6.74
N PHE A 387 -14.75 5.78 -6.18
CA PHE A 387 -15.37 6.93 -6.85
C PHE A 387 -14.91 8.26 -6.23
N ASN A 388 -13.73 8.29 -5.62
CA ASN A 388 -13.19 9.52 -5.03
C ASN A 388 -12.98 10.58 -6.12
N TYR A 389 -13.42 11.81 -5.86
CA TYR A 389 -13.47 12.92 -6.83
C TYR A 389 -14.26 12.61 -8.13
N CYS A 390 -15.27 11.73 -8.07
CA CYS A 390 -16.25 11.60 -9.14
C CYS A 390 -17.31 12.72 -9.10
N GLU A 391 -16.88 13.96 -9.33
CA GLU A 391 -17.70 15.16 -9.14
C GLU A 391 -18.99 15.18 -9.98
N SER A 392 -19.00 14.49 -11.13
CA SER A 392 -20.15 14.39 -12.05
C SER A 392 -21.11 13.23 -11.74
N LEU A 393 -20.77 12.34 -10.80
CA LEU A 393 -21.58 11.14 -10.52
C LEU A 393 -22.91 11.56 -9.88
N THR A 394 -24.01 11.34 -10.59
CA THR A 394 -25.37 11.71 -10.14
C THR A 394 -26.16 10.54 -9.59
N GLU A 395 -25.93 9.35 -10.13
CA GLU A 395 -26.69 8.14 -9.80
C GLU A 395 -25.75 6.94 -9.67
N ILE A 396 -25.98 6.16 -8.62
CA ILE A 396 -25.34 4.86 -8.45
C ILE A 396 -26.29 3.90 -7.75
N THR A 397 -26.37 2.68 -8.29
CA THR A 397 -27.05 1.57 -7.63
C THR A 397 -26.00 0.64 -7.06
N ILE A 398 -25.96 0.53 -5.73
CA ILE A 398 -25.11 -0.45 -5.03
C ILE A 398 -25.90 -1.76 -4.95
N PRO A 399 -25.39 -2.89 -5.50
CA PRO A 399 -26.10 -4.16 -5.46
C PRO A 399 -26.07 -4.80 -4.06
N ASP A 400 -27.09 -5.62 -3.75
CA ASP A 400 -27.23 -6.36 -2.48
C ASP A 400 -26.11 -7.41 -2.24
N SER A 401 -25.22 -7.61 -3.21
CA SER A 401 -24.01 -8.41 -3.04
C SER A 401 -22.90 -7.69 -2.27
N VAL A 402 -22.94 -6.35 -2.20
CA VAL A 402 -21.90 -5.53 -1.56
C VAL A 402 -22.01 -5.60 -0.05
N THR A 403 -20.92 -6.01 0.61
CA THR A 403 -20.87 -6.17 2.07
C THR A 403 -20.13 -5.05 2.80
N SER A 404 -19.39 -4.22 2.06
CA SER A 404 -18.56 -3.14 2.59
C SER A 404 -18.38 -2.00 1.59
N ILE A 405 -18.35 -0.77 2.12
CA ILE A 405 -17.96 0.46 1.43
C ILE A 405 -16.69 0.97 2.11
N GLY A 406 -15.61 1.12 1.34
CA GLY A 406 -14.27 1.47 1.81
C GLY A 406 -14.09 2.95 2.16
N ASP A 407 -12.87 3.28 2.56
CA ASP A 407 -12.48 4.63 2.95
C ASP A 407 -12.46 5.55 1.72
N GLU A 408 -13.01 6.75 1.88
CA GLU A 408 -13.12 7.76 0.81
C GLU A 408 -13.82 7.26 -0.47
N ALA A 409 -14.58 6.17 -0.42
CA ALA A 409 -15.09 5.48 -1.60
C ALA A 409 -15.96 6.35 -2.53
N PHE A 410 -16.67 7.35 -1.99
CA PHE A 410 -17.48 8.35 -2.70
C PHE A 410 -17.11 9.78 -2.27
N ASN A 411 -15.90 9.98 -1.76
CA ASN A 411 -15.42 11.29 -1.35
C ASN A 411 -15.46 12.27 -2.54
N TYR A 412 -15.92 13.50 -2.32
CA TYR A 412 -16.12 14.53 -3.36
C TYR A 412 -17.03 14.11 -4.54
N CYS A 413 -17.98 13.19 -4.35
CA CYS A 413 -19.08 12.97 -5.30
C CYS A 413 -20.12 14.10 -5.23
N GLU A 414 -19.73 15.32 -5.62
CA GLU A 414 -20.50 16.55 -5.38
C GLU A 414 -21.88 16.58 -6.06
N SER A 415 -22.08 15.84 -7.16
CA SER A 415 -23.36 15.76 -7.88
C SER A 415 -24.29 14.65 -7.38
N LEU A 416 -23.85 13.79 -6.46
CA LEU A 416 -24.64 12.65 -5.99
C LEU A 416 -25.77 13.15 -5.08
N THR A 417 -27.02 12.90 -5.47
CA THR A 417 -28.19 13.50 -4.79
C THR A 417 -28.87 12.58 -3.76
N LYS A 418 -28.80 11.27 -3.98
CA LYS A 418 -29.38 10.24 -3.14
C LYS A 418 -28.52 8.98 -3.21
N ILE A 419 -28.41 8.27 -2.09
CA ILE A 419 -27.84 6.93 -2.07
C ILE A 419 -28.59 6.02 -1.11
N THR A 420 -28.77 4.76 -1.51
CA THR A 420 -29.31 3.70 -0.67
C THR A 420 -28.18 2.71 -0.37
N ILE A 421 -27.84 2.55 0.90
CA ILE A 421 -26.91 1.52 1.33
C ILE A 421 -27.70 0.20 1.46
N PRO A 422 -27.33 -0.88 0.76
CA PRO A 422 -28.08 -2.14 0.81
C PRO A 422 -27.90 -2.89 2.14
N ASP A 423 -28.91 -3.68 2.53
CA ASP A 423 -29.00 -4.43 3.80
C ASP A 423 -27.84 -5.44 4.03
N SER A 424 -27.08 -5.74 2.99
CA SER A 424 -25.88 -6.57 3.03
C SER A 424 -24.66 -5.86 3.58
N VAL A 425 -24.63 -4.52 3.57
CA VAL A 425 -23.49 -3.73 4.00
C VAL A 425 -23.36 -3.75 5.51
N THR A 426 -22.15 -4.07 5.98
CA THR A 426 -21.83 -4.16 7.42
C THR A 426 -20.92 -3.04 7.91
N SER A 427 -20.20 -2.39 7.01
CA SER A 427 -19.25 -1.31 7.31
C SER A 427 -19.21 -0.23 6.23
N VAL A 428 -19.16 1.02 6.65
CA VAL A 428 -18.89 2.21 5.84
C VAL A 428 -17.57 2.84 6.32
N GLY A 429 -16.66 3.10 5.40
CA GLY A 429 -15.31 3.60 5.70
C GLY A 429 -15.23 5.06 6.17
N VAL A 430 -14.02 5.45 6.56
CA VAL A 430 -13.64 6.84 6.91
C VAL A 430 -13.85 7.73 5.70
N SER A 431 -14.46 8.90 5.90
CA SER A 431 -14.71 9.90 4.84
C SER A 431 -15.45 9.33 3.60
N ALA A 432 -16.15 8.20 3.72
CA ALA A 432 -16.72 7.49 2.58
C ALA A 432 -17.62 8.36 1.69
N PHE A 433 -18.37 9.29 2.25
CA PHE A 433 -19.22 10.27 1.54
C PHE A 433 -18.84 11.72 1.90
N TYR A 434 -17.58 11.96 2.29
CA TYR A 434 -17.10 13.30 2.59
C TYR A 434 -17.31 14.24 1.39
N CYS A 435 -17.74 15.48 1.66
CA CYS A 435 -18.03 16.47 0.61
C CYS A 435 -19.01 16.02 -0.49
N CYS A 436 -19.93 15.09 -0.22
CA CYS A 436 -21.07 14.85 -1.09
C CYS A 436 -22.11 15.99 -0.97
N THR A 437 -21.76 17.17 -1.47
CA THR A 437 -22.46 18.44 -1.18
C THR A 437 -23.91 18.50 -1.66
N SER A 438 -24.27 17.75 -2.72
CA SER A 438 -25.64 17.63 -3.22
C SER A 438 -26.46 16.50 -2.59
N LEU A 439 -25.88 15.66 -1.72
CA LEU A 439 -26.58 14.52 -1.13
C LEU A 439 -27.69 15.03 -0.20
N THR A 440 -28.94 14.72 -0.52
CA THR A 440 -30.12 15.22 0.21
C THR A 440 -30.74 14.19 1.14
N GLU A 441 -30.61 12.90 0.79
CA GLU A 441 -31.19 11.78 1.50
C GLU A 441 -30.24 10.58 1.45
N ILE A 442 -30.09 9.93 2.61
CA ILE A 442 -29.42 8.64 2.70
C ILE A 442 -30.25 7.64 3.51
N ILE A 443 -30.25 6.40 3.04
CA ILE A 443 -30.81 5.24 3.75
C ILE A 443 -29.65 4.36 4.22
N ILE A 444 -29.58 4.13 5.53
CA ILE A 444 -28.54 3.33 6.20
C ILE A 444 -29.23 2.13 6.89
N PRO A 445 -28.87 0.89 6.56
CA PRO A 445 -29.51 -0.28 7.16
C PRO A 445 -28.92 -0.63 8.53
N ASP A 446 -29.69 -1.34 9.37
CA ASP A 446 -29.29 -1.78 10.70
C ASP A 446 -28.23 -2.89 10.71
N SER A 447 -27.95 -3.45 9.53
CA SER A 447 -26.78 -4.29 9.26
C SER A 447 -25.47 -3.53 9.36
N VAL A 448 -25.47 -2.20 9.19
CA VAL A 448 -24.27 -1.36 9.35
C VAL A 448 -23.92 -1.29 10.82
N THR A 449 -22.79 -1.91 11.17
CA THR A 449 -22.28 -1.97 12.54
C THR A 449 -21.04 -1.11 12.77
N ASN A 450 -20.50 -0.51 11.70
CA ASN A 450 -19.37 0.40 11.73
C ASN A 450 -19.52 1.51 10.69
N ILE A 451 -19.32 2.77 11.11
CA ILE A 451 -19.19 3.94 10.25
C ILE A 451 -17.86 4.61 10.62
N GLY A 452 -17.03 4.93 9.62
CA GLY A 452 -15.75 5.59 9.86
C GLY A 452 -15.89 7.08 10.20
N ASP A 453 -14.82 7.65 10.75
CA ASP A 453 -14.71 9.09 11.00
C ASP A 453 -15.00 9.90 9.74
N GLU A 454 -15.66 11.04 9.90
CA GLU A 454 -15.95 12.01 8.83
C GLU A 454 -16.77 11.46 7.66
N ALA A 455 -17.34 10.25 7.77
CA ALA A 455 -17.98 9.54 6.66
C ALA A 455 -19.04 10.37 5.91
N PHE A 456 -19.66 11.35 6.57
CA PHE A 456 -20.66 12.24 5.96
C PHE A 456 -20.40 13.73 6.21
N ASN A 457 -19.16 14.10 6.55
CA ASN A 457 -18.80 15.50 6.75
C ASN A 457 -19.00 16.30 5.45
N ASN A 458 -19.32 17.59 5.59
CA ASN A 458 -19.55 18.51 4.47
C ASN A 458 -20.65 18.08 3.48
N CYS A 459 -21.56 17.19 3.88
CA CYS A 459 -22.79 16.89 3.13
C CYS A 459 -23.82 18.01 3.36
N PHE A 460 -23.55 19.23 2.87
CA PHE A 460 -24.30 20.43 3.23
C PHE A 460 -25.79 20.42 2.87
N SER A 461 -26.19 19.66 1.86
CA SER A 461 -27.60 19.51 1.44
C SER A 461 -28.34 18.39 2.15
N LEU A 462 -27.66 17.62 3.02
CA LEU A 462 -28.26 16.46 3.65
C LEU A 462 -29.36 16.92 4.60
N ALA A 463 -30.59 16.55 4.26
CA ALA A 463 -31.78 16.93 5.00
C ALA A 463 -32.47 15.72 5.63
N LYS A 464 -32.18 14.49 5.18
CA LYS A 464 -32.85 13.28 5.63
C LYS A 464 -31.87 12.13 5.82
N ILE A 465 -31.93 11.51 7.00
CA ILE A 465 -31.27 10.25 7.30
C ILE A 465 -32.35 9.26 7.74
N HIS A 466 -32.48 8.16 7.00
CA HIS A 466 -33.29 7.01 7.41
C HIS A 466 -32.37 5.89 7.87
N PHE A 467 -32.38 5.60 9.17
CA PHE A 467 -31.71 4.43 9.73
C PHE A 467 -32.73 3.33 9.99
N THR A 468 -32.57 2.15 9.38
CA THR A 468 -33.61 1.09 9.50
C THR A 468 -33.63 0.42 10.89
N GLY A 469 -32.61 0.66 11.71
CA GLY A 469 -32.51 0.17 13.08
C GLY A 469 -33.17 1.07 14.12
N THR A 470 -32.86 0.81 15.39
CA THR A 470 -33.34 1.63 16.52
C THR A 470 -32.45 2.84 16.77
N ARG A 471 -32.98 3.82 17.50
CA ARG A 471 -32.21 5.00 17.92
C ARG A 471 -30.99 4.64 18.78
N GLU A 472 -31.07 3.62 19.62
CA GLU A 472 -29.98 3.17 20.49
C GLU A 472 -28.83 2.56 19.67
N GLN A 473 -29.16 1.76 18.64
CA GLN A 473 -28.17 1.22 17.70
C GLN A 473 -27.44 2.35 16.99
N TRP A 474 -28.17 3.37 16.51
CA TRP A 474 -27.57 4.54 15.88
C TRP A 474 -26.65 5.31 16.83
N GLN A 475 -27.10 5.60 18.05
CA GLN A 475 -26.28 6.32 19.04
C GLN A 475 -24.96 5.61 19.29
N LYS A 476 -24.99 4.28 19.45
CA LYS A 476 -23.78 3.47 19.62
C LYS A 476 -22.86 3.55 18.41
N LEU A 477 -23.43 3.52 17.20
CA LEU A 477 -22.69 3.56 15.94
C LEU A 477 -21.89 4.86 15.78
N ILE A 478 -22.42 5.98 16.30
CA ILE A 478 -21.82 7.31 16.15
C ILE A 478 -21.09 7.82 17.40
N THR A 479 -20.97 7.01 18.47
CA THR A 479 -20.48 7.51 19.78
C THR A 479 -19.02 7.99 19.73
N ASP A 480 -18.18 7.30 18.97
CA ASP A 480 -16.73 7.49 18.97
C ASP A 480 -16.21 8.08 17.65
N ILE A 481 -17.10 8.62 16.81
CA ILE A 481 -16.73 9.15 15.50
C ILE A 481 -17.15 10.59 15.33
N TYR A 482 -16.34 11.35 14.59
CA TYR A 482 -16.68 12.72 14.23
C TYR A 482 -17.56 12.73 12.98
N ILE A 483 -18.83 13.10 13.13
CA ILE A 483 -19.70 13.41 11.99
C ILE A 483 -20.33 14.79 12.20
N ASP A 484 -20.06 15.70 11.28
CA ASP A 484 -20.61 17.05 11.24
C ASP A 484 -21.92 17.07 10.46
N PHE A 485 -23.01 16.77 11.17
CA PHE A 485 -24.35 17.10 10.70
C PHE A 485 -24.87 18.29 11.49
N ASP A 486 -25.45 19.28 10.81
CA ASP A 486 -26.34 20.23 11.48
C ASP A 486 -27.62 19.49 11.87
N THR A 487 -27.60 18.85 13.04
CA THR A 487 -28.71 18.03 13.57
C THR A 487 -30.02 18.80 13.72
N ASN A 488 -30.00 20.14 13.66
CA ASN A 488 -31.22 20.97 13.65
C ASN A 488 -31.87 21.07 12.26
N LYS A 489 -31.16 20.67 11.20
CA LYS A 489 -31.64 20.69 9.81
C LYS A 489 -31.89 19.31 9.22
N VAL A 490 -31.35 18.26 9.84
CA VAL A 490 -31.50 16.88 9.38
C VAL A 490 -32.69 16.21 10.07
N GLU A 491 -33.67 15.77 9.28
CA GLU A 491 -34.73 14.88 9.71
C GLU A 491 -34.17 13.46 9.88
N PHE A 492 -34.19 12.94 11.11
CA PHE A 492 -33.82 11.57 11.41
C PHE A 492 -35.05 10.70 11.60
N THR A 493 -35.13 9.61 10.84
CA THR A 493 -36.18 8.59 10.97
C THR A 493 -35.55 7.24 11.30
N PHE A 494 -36.27 6.46 12.11
CA PHE A 494 -35.86 5.13 12.57
C PHE A 494 -36.89 4.10 12.11
N GLY A 495 -36.41 2.96 11.61
CA GLY A 495 -37.28 1.90 11.07
C GLY A 495 -37.93 1.00 12.12
N LYS A 496 -37.42 0.99 13.36
CA LYS A 496 -37.85 0.10 14.45
C LYS A 496 -38.21 0.85 15.72
#